data_AF-A0A915YFQ5-F1
#
_entry.id   AF-A0A915YFQ5-F1
#
_cell.length_a   1.000
_cell.length_b   1.000
_cell.length_c   1.000
_cell.angle_alpha   90.00
_cell.angle_beta   90.00
_cell.angle_gamma   90.00
#
_symmetry.space_group_name_H-M   'P 1'
#
loop_
_entity.id
_entity.type
_entity.pdbx_description
1 polymer ?
#
loop_
_entity_poly.entity_id
_entity_poly.type
_entity_poly.pdbx_seq_one_letter_code
_entity_poly.pdbx_strand_id
1 'polypeptide(L)'
;MRILFFTNHLPKITMFLLLFLFSGIETVSAISSFFDYLPKYRKFKSHYQIDKIEYQEKRTIIHFRYVVQESGSATFYNGNHPNSWYLRTPPRMRGLEIQFKQLEVANIAINNEVKRSSLTNVPEISYDLKRGDVVTCQVHFVRIPRYIRMLDLIEGKDGHLDQDKFNCFDIMIKTKENPLLGKSENMLAVVNRFEKSFNYIKPKVSEEATLASTNSSTRPTTSSAPTSSSIRPSTTASTTRPRTTSTRPSTTSTPREVVNIIQNPEPIDYMPGALSAVGDLECNTRVYLPNVVFKENETKFSGRVKAIQNIRYVVEYVNTYAEARINLYGHTDIHGNPRKNLDLSRERALAVKRELVNMGVNPNKISVFFFGGSQPLPKYRNGGGANRRVEVEPICSNKN
;
A
#
# COMPACT_ATOMS: atom_id res chain seq x y z
N MET A 1 43.68 93.77 6.90
CA MET A 1 44.73 93.70 5.85
C MET A 1 45.16 92.24 5.72
N ARG A 2 44.58 91.48 4.78
CA ARG A 2 44.66 89.99 4.71
C ARG A 2 44.15 89.31 6.02
N ILE A 3 43.95 87.99 6.15
CA ILE A 3 44.38 86.78 5.41
C ILE A 3 43.15 85.93 4.99
N LEU A 4 43.35 84.94 4.10
CA LEU A 4 42.37 83.98 3.55
C LEU A 4 42.03 82.86 4.59
N PHE A 5 41.14 81.86 4.41
CA PHE A 5 40.84 81.03 3.23
C PHE A 5 39.54 80.19 3.36
N PHE A 6 39.09 79.66 2.21
CA PHE A 6 38.24 78.47 1.97
C PHE A 6 36.81 78.35 2.54
N THR A 7 35.86 78.24 1.61
CA THR A 7 34.69 77.34 1.70
C THR A 7 34.58 76.54 0.40
N ASN A 8 34.02 75.33 0.42
CA ASN A 8 33.59 74.59 -0.78
C ASN A 8 32.61 73.45 -0.43
N HIS A 9 31.85 72.97 -1.40
CA HIS A 9 30.63 72.17 -1.16
C HIS A 9 30.80 70.64 -1.05
N LEU A 10 29.97 70.07 -0.18
CA LEU A 10 29.15 68.83 -0.29
C LEU A 10 29.18 68.06 -1.64
N PRO A 11 29.12 66.71 -1.63
CA PRO A 11 27.88 66.01 -1.20
C PRO A 11 28.04 64.81 -0.25
N LYS A 12 26.90 64.37 0.32
CA LYS A 12 26.77 63.20 1.20
C LYS A 12 26.58 61.92 0.37
N ILE A 13 27.29 60.84 0.72
CA ILE A 13 27.04 59.49 0.18
C ILE A 13 26.09 58.76 1.14
N THR A 14 24.90 58.39 0.67
CA THR A 14 23.90 57.67 1.47
C THR A 14 24.13 56.16 1.34
N MET A 15 24.65 55.51 2.38
CA MET A 15 24.90 54.07 2.37
C MET A 15 23.58 53.29 2.54
N PHE A 16 23.09 52.66 1.47
CA PHE A 16 21.88 51.84 1.52
C PHE A 16 22.20 50.44 2.08
N LEU A 17 21.80 50.18 3.33
CA LEU A 17 21.95 48.87 3.96
C LEU A 17 20.88 47.90 3.43
N LEU A 18 21.22 47.10 2.42
CA LEU A 18 20.27 46.18 1.80
C LEU A 18 20.05 44.93 2.66
N LEU A 19 19.06 44.98 3.56
CA LEU A 19 18.68 43.85 4.40
C LEU A 19 17.99 42.76 3.53
N PHE A 20 18.74 41.74 3.12
CA PHE A 20 18.16 40.56 2.45
C PHE A 20 17.37 39.71 3.45
N LEU A 21 16.09 40.08 3.64
CA LEU A 21 15.09 39.20 4.24
C LEU A 21 14.85 38.01 3.31
N PHE A 22 15.60 36.93 3.52
CA PHE A 22 15.30 35.62 2.97
C PHE A 22 13.99 35.11 3.58
N SER A 23 12.87 35.48 2.97
CA SER A 23 11.59 34.80 3.17
C SER A 23 11.71 33.38 2.64
N GLY A 24 12.02 32.45 3.54
CA GLY A 24 12.03 31.02 3.27
C GLY A 24 10.63 30.54 2.89
N ILE A 25 10.29 30.59 1.59
CA ILE A 25 9.09 29.94 1.08
C ILE A 25 9.36 28.44 1.06
N GLU A 26 9.16 27.79 2.21
CA GLU A 26 9.02 26.35 2.29
C GLU A 26 7.80 25.95 1.47
N THR A 27 8.04 25.61 0.20
CA THR A 27 7.05 24.99 -0.68
C THR A 27 6.85 23.55 -0.25
N VAL A 28 6.18 23.36 0.90
CA VAL A 28 5.70 22.07 1.38
C VAL A 28 4.94 21.43 0.23
N SER A 29 5.54 20.38 -0.36
CA SER A 29 5.02 19.76 -1.58
C SER A 29 3.78 18.96 -1.21
N ALA A 30 2.63 19.63 -1.23
CA ALA A 30 1.36 19.07 -0.79
C ALA A 30 1.10 17.74 -1.52
N ILE A 31 1.10 16.64 -0.75
CA ILE A 31 0.89 15.28 -1.25
C ILE A 31 -0.58 15.13 -1.63
N SER A 32 -0.92 15.70 -2.79
CA SER A 32 -2.28 15.88 -3.26
C SER A 32 -3.02 14.55 -3.30
N SER A 33 -4.22 14.52 -2.73
CA SER A 33 -5.13 13.39 -2.87
C SER A 33 -5.47 13.12 -4.34
N PHE A 34 -5.78 11.87 -4.65
CA PHE A 34 -6.32 11.48 -5.95
C PHE A 34 -7.24 10.27 -5.82
N PHE A 35 -7.91 9.91 -6.93
CA PHE A 35 -8.85 8.80 -7.00
C PHE A 35 -8.48 7.87 -8.15
N ASP A 36 -8.58 6.57 -7.90
CA ASP A 36 -8.74 5.56 -8.95
C ASP A 36 -10.24 5.27 -9.11
N TYR A 37 -10.81 5.80 -10.18
CA TYR A 37 -12.21 5.62 -10.59
C TYR A 37 -12.43 4.34 -11.43
N LEU A 38 -11.37 3.62 -11.79
CA LEU A 38 -11.44 2.35 -12.52
C LEU A 38 -10.54 1.25 -11.91
N PRO A 39 -10.72 0.86 -10.64
CA PRO A 39 -9.92 -0.19 -10.01
C PRO A 39 -9.93 -1.49 -10.82
N LYS A 40 -8.78 -2.17 -10.90
CA LYS A 40 -8.61 -3.44 -11.61
C LYS A 40 -8.26 -4.54 -10.62
N TYR A 41 -9.09 -5.56 -10.54
CA TYR A 41 -9.03 -6.65 -9.57
C TYR A 41 -9.86 -7.86 -10.07
N ARG A 42 -9.76 -9.00 -9.39
CA ARG A 42 -10.63 -10.17 -9.55
C ARG A 42 -11.49 -10.36 -8.30
N LYS A 43 -12.61 -11.06 -8.41
CA LYS A 43 -13.54 -11.36 -7.31
C LYS A 43 -14.19 -12.73 -7.51
N PHE A 44 -14.76 -13.33 -6.47
CA PHE A 44 -15.44 -14.63 -6.58
C PHE A 44 -16.87 -14.52 -7.11
N LYS A 45 -17.68 -13.62 -6.52
CA LYS A 45 -19.11 -13.49 -6.84
C LYS A 45 -19.37 -12.24 -7.68
N SER A 46 -20.47 -12.22 -8.44
CA SER A 46 -20.85 -11.06 -9.27
C SER A 46 -21.37 -9.87 -8.46
N HIS A 47 -22.03 -10.12 -7.34
CA HIS A 47 -22.90 -9.20 -6.58
C HIS A 47 -22.22 -8.16 -5.68
N TYR A 48 -20.90 -8.10 -5.64
CA TYR A 48 -20.15 -7.05 -4.91
C TYR A 48 -19.07 -6.43 -5.79
N GLN A 49 -18.66 -5.18 -5.51
CA GLN A 49 -17.58 -4.51 -6.23
C GLN A 49 -16.90 -3.41 -5.39
N ILE A 50 -15.66 -3.08 -5.76
CA ILE A 50 -15.04 -1.79 -5.44
C ILE A 50 -15.50 -0.79 -6.51
N ASP A 51 -16.12 0.32 -6.09
CA ASP A 51 -16.55 1.43 -6.96
C ASP A 51 -15.35 2.31 -7.34
N LYS A 52 -14.57 2.73 -6.33
CA LYS A 52 -13.35 3.54 -6.48
C LYS A 52 -12.37 3.29 -5.33
N ILE A 53 -11.10 3.61 -5.54
CA ILE A 53 -10.10 3.69 -4.46
C ILE A 53 -9.66 5.16 -4.33
N GLU A 54 -9.75 5.70 -3.13
CA GLU A 54 -9.38 7.07 -2.81
C GLU A 54 -8.05 7.11 -2.04
N TYR A 55 -7.15 7.97 -2.48
CA TYR A 55 -5.75 8.02 -2.07
C TYR A 55 -5.42 9.37 -1.42
N GLN A 56 -5.88 9.56 -0.18
CA GLN A 56 -5.58 10.74 0.65
C GLN A 56 -4.14 10.75 1.18
N GLU A 57 -3.70 11.81 1.84
CA GLU A 57 -2.35 11.93 2.44
C GLU A 57 -2.03 10.73 3.38
N LYS A 58 -2.85 10.52 4.42
CA LYS A 58 -2.60 9.55 5.51
C LYS A 58 -3.49 8.29 5.47
N ARG A 59 -4.35 8.18 4.45
CA ARG A 59 -5.34 7.09 4.29
C ARG A 59 -5.32 6.51 2.88
N THR A 60 -5.79 5.28 2.75
CA THR A 60 -6.36 4.80 1.49
C THR A 60 -7.70 4.17 1.77
N ILE A 61 -8.71 4.59 1.02
CA ILE A 61 -10.12 4.31 1.30
C ILE A 61 -10.68 3.55 0.12
N ILE A 62 -11.12 2.32 0.38
CA ILE A 62 -11.79 1.48 -0.62
C ILE A 62 -13.29 1.74 -0.48
N HIS A 63 -13.88 2.34 -1.52
CA HIS A 63 -15.33 2.57 -1.59
C HIS A 63 -15.95 1.29 -2.17
N PHE A 64 -16.67 0.55 -1.33
CA PHE A 64 -17.17 -0.79 -1.62
C PHE A 64 -18.69 -0.82 -1.73
N ARG A 65 -19.21 -1.75 -2.53
CA ARG A 65 -20.63 -1.91 -2.86
C ARG A 65 -21.01 -3.39 -2.86
N TYR A 66 -22.18 -3.71 -2.31
CA TYR A 66 -22.81 -5.04 -2.30
C TYR A 66 -24.29 -4.93 -2.68
N VAL A 67 -24.80 -5.90 -3.44
CA VAL A 67 -26.23 -6.04 -3.80
C VAL A 67 -26.77 -7.31 -3.19
N VAL A 68 -27.74 -7.15 -2.29
CA VAL A 68 -28.29 -8.23 -1.46
C VAL A 68 -29.05 -9.23 -2.32
N GLN A 69 -28.52 -10.45 -2.48
CA GLN A 69 -29.13 -11.48 -3.34
C GLN A 69 -30.28 -12.23 -2.66
N GLU A 70 -30.20 -12.38 -1.34
CA GLU A 70 -31.16 -13.07 -0.48
C GLU A 70 -31.34 -12.25 0.81
N SER A 71 -32.55 -12.22 1.37
CA SER A 71 -32.84 -11.42 2.57
C SER A 71 -32.22 -12.06 3.80
N GLY A 72 -31.60 -11.26 4.67
CA GLY A 72 -30.86 -11.72 5.85
C GLY A 72 -30.14 -10.56 6.52
N SER A 73 -29.34 -10.83 7.55
CA SER A 73 -28.59 -9.79 8.26
C SER A 73 -27.16 -9.66 7.71
N ALA A 74 -26.62 -8.43 7.65
CA ALA A 74 -25.23 -8.17 7.29
C ALA A 74 -24.49 -7.46 8.42
N THR A 75 -23.40 -8.07 8.90
CA THR A 75 -22.56 -7.54 9.98
C THR A 75 -21.35 -6.80 9.42
N PHE A 76 -21.12 -5.59 9.93
CA PHE A 76 -19.90 -4.82 9.73
C PHE A 76 -19.04 -4.89 10.98
N TYR A 77 -17.73 -4.95 10.80
CA TYR A 77 -16.75 -5.07 11.88
C TYR A 77 -15.86 -3.82 11.94
N ASN A 78 -15.49 -3.35 13.14
CA ASN A 78 -14.51 -2.28 13.29
C ASN A 78 -13.08 -2.76 12.94
N GLY A 79 -12.08 -1.86 12.99
CA GLY A 79 -10.69 -2.24 12.72
C GLY A 79 -10.00 -3.14 13.75
N ASN A 80 -10.67 -3.48 14.87
CA ASN A 80 -10.09 -4.30 15.95
C ASN A 80 -10.50 -5.78 15.90
N HIS A 81 -11.68 -6.09 15.37
CA HIS A 81 -12.24 -7.44 15.26
C HIS A 81 -11.36 -8.48 14.51
N PRO A 82 -11.51 -9.80 14.73
CA PRO A 82 -10.87 -10.82 13.89
C PRO A 82 -11.41 -10.88 12.44
N ASN A 83 -12.69 -10.51 12.23
CA ASN A 83 -13.33 -10.54 10.91
C ASN A 83 -13.17 -9.23 10.10
N SER A 84 -12.42 -8.24 10.61
CA SER A 84 -12.09 -7.02 9.86
C SER A 84 -11.41 -7.34 8.53
N TRP A 85 -11.48 -6.42 7.57
CA TRP A 85 -10.77 -6.59 6.30
C TRP A 85 -9.26 -6.33 6.44
N TYR A 86 -8.50 -6.99 5.58
CA TYR A 86 -7.06 -6.83 5.46
C TYR A 86 -6.71 -6.63 3.99
N LEU A 87 -5.90 -5.63 3.69
CA LEU A 87 -5.17 -5.58 2.43
C LEU A 87 -3.86 -6.32 2.61
N ARG A 88 -3.61 -7.36 1.84
CA ARG A 88 -2.38 -8.15 1.93
C ARG A 88 -1.80 -8.47 0.56
N THR A 89 -0.57 -8.94 0.52
CA THR A 89 0.06 -9.38 -0.73
C THR A 89 -0.45 -10.75 -1.17
N PRO A 90 -0.80 -10.96 -2.46
CA PRO A 90 -1.26 -12.26 -2.94
C PRO A 90 -0.30 -13.41 -2.60
N PRO A 91 -0.75 -14.54 -2.02
CA PRO A 91 0.12 -15.63 -1.52
C PRO A 91 1.09 -16.25 -2.54
N ARG A 92 0.80 -16.07 -3.84
CA ARG A 92 1.68 -16.44 -4.96
C ARG A 92 2.96 -15.60 -5.05
N MET A 93 3.03 -14.43 -4.38
CA MET A 93 4.22 -13.57 -4.31
C MET A 93 5.14 -13.99 -3.17
N ARG A 94 5.68 -15.22 -3.28
CA ARG A 94 6.57 -15.83 -2.27
C ARG A 94 7.71 -14.88 -1.90
N GLY A 95 7.95 -14.70 -0.60
CA GLY A 95 9.01 -13.81 -0.09
C GLY A 95 8.60 -12.33 0.00
N LEU A 96 7.31 -12.00 -0.08
CA LEU A 96 6.78 -10.68 0.25
C LEU A 96 5.39 -10.85 0.89
N GLU A 97 5.30 -10.68 2.21
CA GLU A 97 4.06 -10.87 3.00
C GLU A 97 3.66 -9.57 3.72
N ILE A 98 3.29 -8.56 2.93
CA ILE A 98 2.73 -7.29 3.44
C ILE A 98 1.28 -7.49 3.86
N GLN A 99 0.89 -6.93 5.01
CA GLN A 99 -0.49 -6.88 5.49
C GLN A 99 -0.80 -5.53 6.15
N PHE A 100 -1.85 -4.86 5.69
CA PHE A 100 -2.44 -3.66 6.30
C PHE A 100 -3.79 -4.02 6.88
N LYS A 101 -3.98 -3.79 8.19
CA LYS A 101 -5.28 -3.96 8.84
C LYS A 101 -6.20 -2.80 8.48
N GLN A 102 -7.49 -3.09 8.31
CA GLN A 102 -8.55 -2.09 8.32
C GLN A 102 -8.46 -1.26 9.63
N LEU A 103 -8.61 0.05 9.51
CA LEU A 103 -8.66 0.98 10.64
C LEU A 103 -10.10 1.21 11.10
N GLU A 104 -11.01 1.44 10.14
CA GLU A 104 -12.45 1.62 10.37
C GLU A 104 -13.25 1.26 9.12
N VAL A 105 -14.55 0.99 9.32
CA VAL A 105 -15.55 1.13 8.27
C VAL A 105 -16.29 2.44 8.51
N ALA A 106 -16.44 3.25 7.47
CA ALA A 106 -17.13 4.53 7.51
C ALA A 106 -18.24 4.59 6.46
N ASN A 107 -19.16 5.55 6.60
CA ASN A 107 -20.23 5.85 5.65
C ASN A 107 -20.98 4.59 5.16
N ILE A 108 -21.39 3.75 6.11
CA ILE A 108 -22.26 2.59 5.84
C ILE A 108 -23.63 3.12 5.47
N ALA A 109 -24.09 2.82 4.25
CA ALA A 109 -25.37 3.23 3.72
C ALA A 109 -26.13 2.06 3.08
N ILE A 110 -27.46 2.13 3.13
CA ILE A 110 -28.38 1.16 2.53
C ILE A 110 -29.34 1.95 1.64
N ASN A 111 -29.39 1.64 0.34
CA ASN A 111 -30.16 2.36 -0.67
C ASN A 111 -29.89 3.88 -0.67
N ASN A 112 -28.60 4.25 -0.60
CA ASN A 112 -28.07 5.60 -0.43
C ASN A 112 -28.33 6.27 0.95
N GLU A 113 -29.17 5.71 1.82
CA GLU A 113 -29.43 6.26 3.15
C GLU A 113 -28.32 5.86 4.14
N VAL A 114 -27.58 6.84 4.68
CA VAL A 114 -26.45 6.58 5.60
C VAL A 114 -26.96 6.11 6.97
N LYS A 115 -26.63 4.87 7.33
CA LYS A 115 -26.98 4.24 8.62
C LYS A 115 -25.88 4.37 9.67
N ARG A 116 -24.61 4.60 9.27
CA ARG A 116 -23.48 4.84 10.19
C ARG A 116 -22.37 5.64 9.52
N SER A 117 -21.95 6.74 10.15
CA SER A 117 -20.82 7.57 9.69
C SER A 117 -19.45 6.94 9.96
N SER A 118 -19.20 6.37 11.15
CA SER A 118 -17.97 5.62 11.49
C SER A 118 -18.23 4.45 12.45
N LEU A 119 -17.54 3.35 12.21
CA LEU A 119 -17.52 2.11 13.00
C LEU A 119 -16.12 1.91 13.61
N THR A 120 -15.88 2.70 14.66
CA THR A 120 -14.64 2.72 15.47
C THR A 120 -14.94 2.20 16.89
N ASN A 121 -15.81 2.90 17.61
CA ASN A 121 -16.04 2.73 19.06
C ASN A 121 -16.92 1.52 19.47
N VAL A 122 -17.36 0.69 18.52
CA VAL A 122 -18.14 -0.54 18.77
C VAL A 122 -17.54 -1.67 17.91
N PRO A 123 -17.44 -2.91 18.41
CA PRO A 123 -16.71 -3.99 17.73
C PRO A 123 -17.36 -4.41 16.41
N GLU A 124 -18.69 -4.43 16.38
CA GLU A 124 -19.50 -4.79 15.22
C GLU A 124 -20.87 -4.09 15.25
N ILE A 125 -21.55 -4.11 14.11
CA ILE A 125 -22.95 -3.68 13.97
C ILE A 125 -23.62 -4.48 12.84
N SER A 126 -24.84 -4.96 13.07
CA SER A 126 -25.61 -5.74 12.09
C SER A 126 -26.84 -4.97 11.62
N TYR A 127 -27.22 -5.16 10.35
CA TYR A 127 -28.42 -4.60 9.76
C TYR A 127 -29.21 -5.68 9.02
N ASP A 128 -30.53 -5.69 9.21
CA ASP A 128 -31.41 -6.59 8.46
C ASP A 128 -31.70 -6.02 7.06
N LEU A 129 -31.36 -6.82 6.05
CA LEU A 129 -31.40 -6.46 4.65
C LEU A 129 -32.42 -7.30 3.89
N LYS A 130 -33.05 -6.68 2.89
CA LYS A 130 -33.99 -7.34 1.98
C LYS A 130 -33.33 -7.52 0.63
N ARG A 131 -33.64 -8.63 -0.06
CA ARG A 131 -33.22 -8.86 -1.44
C ARG A 131 -33.46 -7.61 -2.32
N GLY A 132 -32.42 -7.17 -3.01
CA GLY A 132 -32.44 -5.95 -3.82
C GLY A 132 -32.05 -4.66 -3.12
N ASP A 133 -31.76 -4.70 -1.81
CA ASP A 133 -31.09 -3.58 -1.15
C ASP A 133 -29.64 -3.43 -1.64
N VAL A 134 -29.23 -2.18 -1.84
CA VAL A 134 -27.87 -1.82 -2.26
C VAL A 134 -27.12 -1.26 -1.06
N VAL A 135 -26.09 -1.98 -0.65
CA VAL A 135 -25.22 -1.63 0.48
C VAL A 135 -23.96 -0.97 -0.04
N THR A 136 -23.53 0.14 0.56
CA THR A 136 -22.23 0.75 0.30
C THR A 136 -21.51 1.13 1.59
N CYS A 137 -20.19 1.05 1.60
CA CYS A 137 -19.37 1.52 2.71
C CYS A 137 -17.99 2.00 2.23
N GLN A 138 -17.27 2.68 3.11
CA GLN A 138 -15.87 3.06 2.94
C GLN A 138 -15.02 2.25 3.91
N VAL A 139 -14.06 1.47 3.42
CA VAL A 139 -13.14 0.73 4.29
C VAL A 139 -11.77 1.40 4.26
N HIS A 140 -11.37 1.90 5.43
CA HIS A 140 -10.20 2.76 5.60
C HIS A 140 -8.98 1.94 6.00
N PHE A 141 -7.87 2.15 5.31
CA PHE A 141 -6.56 1.62 5.64
C PHE A 141 -5.58 2.79 5.85
N VAL A 142 -4.41 2.49 6.43
CA VAL A 142 -3.24 3.39 6.32
C VAL A 142 -2.94 3.70 4.86
N ARG A 143 -2.24 4.81 4.59
CA ARG A 143 -1.88 5.17 3.22
C ARG A 143 -1.11 4.02 2.53
N ILE A 144 -1.66 3.46 1.46
CA ILE A 144 -0.95 2.43 0.67
C ILE A 144 0.28 3.09 0.01
N PRO A 145 1.49 2.55 0.24
CA PRO A 145 2.74 3.09 -0.30
C PRO A 145 2.85 2.99 -1.84
N ARG A 146 3.48 3.99 -2.46
CA ARG A 146 3.46 4.21 -3.93
C ARG A 146 4.17 3.15 -4.80
N TYR A 147 5.04 2.32 -4.23
CA TYR A 147 5.70 1.23 -4.96
C TYR A 147 4.87 -0.07 -4.94
N ILE A 148 3.92 -0.22 -4.02
CA ILE A 148 2.98 -1.35 -4.06
C ILE A 148 2.11 -1.16 -5.30
N ARG A 149 2.04 -2.21 -6.13
CA ARG A 149 1.24 -2.23 -7.36
C ARG A 149 0.14 -3.30 -7.36
N MET A 150 0.10 -4.16 -6.34
CA MET A 150 -0.82 -5.30 -6.29
C MET A 150 -1.07 -5.75 -4.83
N LEU A 151 -2.34 -5.83 -4.42
CA LEU A 151 -2.79 -6.36 -3.13
C LEU A 151 -4.08 -7.16 -3.31
N ASP A 152 -4.32 -8.12 -2.43
CA ASP A 152 -5.63 -8.74 -2.22
C ASP A 152 -6.30 -8.04 -1.03
N LEU A 153 -7.57 -7.67 -1.18
CA LEU A 153 -8.46 -7.33 -0.07
C LEU A 153 -9.16 -8.61 0.38
N ILE A 154 -8.89 -9.05 1.61
CA ILE A 154 -9.42 -10.27 2.20
C ILE A 154 -10.29 -9.92 3.41
N GLU A 155 -11.44 -10.57 3.54
CA GLU A 155 -12.29 -10.47 4.73
C GLU A 155 -11.85 -11.47 5.81
N GLY A 156 -11.61 -10.95 7.03
CA GLY A 156 -11.03 -11.72 8.12
C GLY A 156 -9.57 -12.08 7.86
N LYS A 157 -8.89 -12.56 8.91
CA LYS A 157 -7.46 -12.89 8.84
C LYS A 157 -7.16 -13.98 7.79
N ASP A 158 -8.01 -15.01 7.75
CA ASP A 158 -7.75 -16.27 7.03
C ASP A 158 -8.75 -16.57 5.90
N GLY A 159 -9.77 -15.74 5.69
CA GLY A 159 -10.91 -15.97 4.75
C GLY A 159 -10.58 -15.99 3.25
N HIS A 160 -9.31 -16.08 2.86
CA HIS A 160 -8.83 -15.95 1.47
C HIS A 160 -9.21 -17.10 0.51
N LEU A 161 -9.60 -18.27 1.03
CA LEU A 161 -10.11 -19.40 0.24
C LEU A 161 -11.64 -19.52 0.33
N ASP A 162 -12.27 -18.74 1.21
CA ASP A 162 -13.71 -18.70 1.39
C ASP A 162 -14.33 -17.88 0.24
N GLN A 163 -15.33 -18.47 -0.42
CA GLN A 163 -15.98 -17.88 -1.58
C GLN A 163 -17.17 -16.99 -1.20
N ASP A 164 -17.72 -17.16 0.00
CA ASP A 164 -18.87 -16.40 0.50
C ASP A 164 -18.44 -15.13 1.25
N LYS A 165 -17.12 -14.88 1.27
CA LYS A 165 -16.45 -13.67 1.75
C LYS A 165 -16.27 -12.62 0.64
N PHE A 166 -16.24 -11.34 1.05
CA PHE A 166 -16.16 -10.17 0.17
C PHE A 166 -14.76 -9.89 -0.41
N ASN A 167 -14.07 -10.94 -0.85
CA ASN A 167 -12.67 -10.93 -1.27
C ASN A 167 -12.44 -10.31 -2.68
N CYS A 168 -11.50 -9.38 -2.80
CA CYS A 168 -11.06 -8.80 -4.08
C CYS A 168 -9.55 -9.02 -4.28
N PHE A 169 -9.17 -9.82 -5.26
CA PHE A 169 -7.79 -10.26 -5.51
C PHE A 169 -7.06 -9.44 -6.58
N ASP A 170 -5.73 -9.40 -6.53
CA ASP A 170 -4.85 -8.77 -7.52
C ASP A 170 -5.19 -7.28 -7.81
N ILE A 171 -5.67 -6.54 -6.79
CA ILE A 171 -6.04 -5.13 -6.88
C ILE A 171 -4.83 -4.29 -7.32
N MET A 172 -4.91 -3.75 -8.54
CA MET A 172 -3.89 -2.89 -9.12
C MET A 172 -3.82 -1.54 -8.38
N ILE A 173 -2.82 -1.39 -7.53
CA ILE A 173 -2.55 -0.15 -6.81
C ILE A 173 -1.87 0.85 -7.75
N LYS A 174 -2.50 2.01 -7.95
CA LYS A 174 -2.09 3.03 -8.91
C LYS A 174 -1.45 4.23 -8.19
N THR A 175 -0.68 5.02 -8.95
CA THR A 175 -0.17 6.34 -8.52
C THR A 175 -0.84 7.45 -9.33
N LYS A 176 -0.75 8.71 -8.87
CA LYS A 176 -1.45 9.87 -9.47
C LYS A 176 -1.19 10.05 -10.97
N GLU A 177 -0.02 9.60 -11.44
CA GLU A 177 0.46 9.71 -12.81
C GLU A 177 0.01 8.54 -13.71
N ASN A 178 -0.77 7.59 -13.18
CA ASN A 178 -1.18 6.41 -13.94
C ASN A 178 -2.32 6.76 -14.92
N PRO A 179 -2.20 6.48 -16.22
CA PRO A 179 -3.21 6.86 -17.21
C PRO A 179 -4.52 6.08 -17.08
N LEU A 180 -4.56 5.00 -16.29
CA LEU A 180 -5.72 4.12 -16.10
C LEU A 180 -6.56 4.47 -14.87
N LEU A 181 -6.36 5.63 -14.23
CA LEU A 181 -7.19 6.09 -13.10
C LEU A 181 -8.66 6.35 -13.50
N GLY A 182 -8.91 6.78 -14.75
CA GLY A 182 -10.26 7.16 -15.22
C GLY A 182 -10.80 8.43 -14.57
N LYS A 183 -12.11 8.66 -14.71
CA LYS A 183 -12.87 9.79 -14.16
C LYS A 183 -14.14 9.33 -13.45
N SER A 184 -14.76 10.23 -12.69
CA SER A 184 -16.06 10.08 -12.01
C SER A 184 -17.15 9.53 -12.93
N GLU A 185 -17.25 10.02 -14.16
CA GLU A 185 -18.22 9.59 -15.18
C GLU A 185 -18.01 8.12 -15.56
N ASN A 186 -16.76 7.64 -15.58
CA ASN A 186 -16.46 6.24 -15.87
C ASN A 186 -16.85 5.32 -14.71
N MET A 187 -16.59 5.74 -13.47
CA MET A 187 -17.08 5.06 -12.26
C MET A 187 -18.61 4.96 -12.26
N LEU A 188 -19.32 6.08 -12.50
CA LEU A 188 -20.78 6.11 -12.58
C LEU A 188 -21.32 5.17 -13.67
N ALA A 189 -20.67 5.12 -14.84
CA ALA A 189 -21.03 4.19 -15.90
C ALA A 189 -20.77 2.71 -15.52
N VAL A 190 -19.75 2.41 -14.71
CA VAL A 190 -19.51 1.06 -14.15
C VAL A 190 -20.58 0.70 -13.12
N VAL A 191 -20.83 1.57 -12.15
CA VAL A 191 -21.87 1.42 -11.11
C VAL A 191 -23.25 1.19 -11.73
N ASN A 192 -23.65 2.02 -12.70
CA ASN A 192 -24.96 1.92 -13.34
C ASN A 192 -25.12 0.63 -14.17
N ARG A 193 -24.04 0.09 -14.76
CA ARG A 193 -24.10 -1.24 -15.42
C ARG A 193 -24.15 -2.38 -14.40
N PHE A 194 -23.40 -2.27 -13.31
CA PHE A 194 -23.40 -3.24 -12.22
C PHE A 194 -24.79 -3.34 -11.57
N GLU A 195 -25.40 -2.21 -11.17
CA GLU A 195 -26.76 -2.19 -10.63
C GLU A 195 -27.78 -2.76 -11.63
N LYS A 196 -27.74 -2.34 -12.90
CA LYS A 196 -28.65 -2.84 -13.94
C LYS A 196 -28.51 -4.34 -14.25
N SER A 197 -27.45 -5.01 -13.80
CA SER A 197 -27.34 -6.47 -13.90
C SER A 197 -28.19 -7.23 -12.87
N PHE A 198 -28.78 -6.53 -11.90
CA PHE A 198 -29.67 -7.08 -10.88
C PHE A 198 -31.08 -6.48 -11.03
N ASN A 199 -31.94 -7.15 -11.81
CA ASN A 199 -33.31 -6.72 -12.12
C ASN A 199 -34.27 -6.64 -10.90
N TYR A 200 -33.77 -6.93 -9.70
CA TYR A 200 -34.50 -6.91 -8.43
C TYR A 200 -34.01 -5.80 -7.48
N ILE A 201 -33.06 -4.96 -7.90
CA ILE A 201 -32.74 -3.72 -7.16
C ILE A 201 -33.93 -2.77 -7.20
N LYS A 202 -34.24 -2.16 -6.05
CA LYS A 202 -35.32 -1.17 -5.93
C LYS A 202 -34.98 0.08 -6.76
N PRO A 203 -35.96 0.69 -7.47
CA PRO A 203 -35.75 1.99 -8.11
C PRO A 203 -35.24 3.01 -7.09
N LYS A 204 -34.20 3.77 -7.46
CA LYS A 204 -33.76 4.93 -6.69
C LYS A 204 -34.87 5.98 -6.77
N VAL A 205 -35.43 6.37 -5.63
CA VAL A 205 -36.43 7.44 -5.57
C VAL A 205 -35.74 8.74 -5.95
N SER A 206 -36.12 9.31 -7.09
CA SER A 206 -35.63 10.61 -7.56
C SER A 206 -36.42 11.72 -6.86
N GLU A 207 -35.73 12.59 -6.12
CA GLU A 207 -36.34 13.74 -5.41
C GLU A 207 -37.07 14.69 -6.38
N GLU A 208 -36.65 14.72 -7.65
CA GLU A 208 -37.25 15.42 -8.79
C GLU A 208 -38.73 15.03 -9.07
N ALA A 209 -39.20 13.89 -8.57
CA ALA A 209 -40.58 13.43 -8.77
C ALA A 209 -41.63 14.22 -7.95
N THR A 210 -41.21 15.10 -7.05
CA THR A 210 -42.10 15.78 -6.06
C THR A 210 -42.74 17.07 -6.58
N LEU A 211 -42.52 17.45 -7.86
CA LEU A 211 -43.03 18.70 -8.46
C LEU A 211 -43.92 18.50 -9.70
N ALA A 212 -44.31 17.26 -10.01
CA ALA A 212 -45.02 16.92 -11.25
C ALA A 212 -46.24 15.98 -11.05
N SER A 213 -47.13 16.30 -10.11
CA SER A 213 -48.38 15.54 -9.91
C SER A 213 -49.59 16.42 -9.58
N THR A 214 -49.87 17.42 -10.42
CA THR A 214 -51.13 18.20 -10.38
C THR A 214 -51.80 18.19 -11.76
N ASN A 215 -53.07 17.76 -11.79
CA ASN A 215 -54.03 17.74 -12.91
C ASN A 215 -53.97 16.58 -13.94
N SER A 216 -55.18 16.16 -14.38
CA SER A 216 -55.54 15.15 -15.41
C SER A 216 -54.94 13.74 -15.21
N SER A 217 -55.68 12.65 -14.99
CA SER A 217 -57.07 12.26 -15.29
C SER A 217 -57.39 12.06 -16.79
N THR A 218 -57.21 10.82 -17.28
CA THR A 218 -58.16 10.14 -18.19
C THR A 218 -57.88 8.62 -18.33
N ARG A 219 -58.97 7.85 -18.48
CA ARG A 219 -59.12 6.44 -18.91
C ARG A 219 -60.46 6.38 -19.70
N PRO A 220 -60.84 5.37 -20.53
CA PRO A 220 -60.55 3.91 -20.47
C PRO A 220 -59.62 3.47 -21.64
N THR A 221 -59.70 2.37 -22.43
CA THR A 221 -60.64 1.23 -22.54
C THR A 221 -59.99 -0.02 -23.21
N THR A 222 -60.19 -1.20 -22.59
CA THR A 222 -60.39 -2.57 -23.17
C THR A 222 -59.54 -3.21 -24.30
N SER A 223 -59.40 -4.55 -24.15
CA SER A 223 -59.16 -5.59 -25.18
C SER A 223 -57.70 -5.80 -25.66
N SER A 224 -57.25 -7.01 -26.03
CA SER A 224 -57.77 -8.39 -25.83
C SER A 224 -56.63 -9.44 -26.03
N ALA A 225 -56.88 -10.73 -25.75
CA ALA A 225 -55.90 -11.85 -25.75
C ALA A 225 -56.12 -12.79 -27.00
N PRO A 226 -55.57 -14.04 -27.15
CA PRO A 226 -54.71 -14.88 -26.28
C PRO A 226 -53.62 -15.77 -27.00
N THR A 227 -53.06 -16.78 -26.29
CA THR A 227 -52.42 -18.04 -26.78
C THR A 227 -51.03 -17.99 -27.48
N SER A 228 -50.15 -19.02 -27.53
CA SER A 228 -50.07 -20.42 -26.98
C SER A 228 -48.56 -20.83 -26.86
N SER A 229 -48.01 -21.44 -25.79
CA SER A 229 -47.98 -22.85 -25.28
C SER A 229 -46.96 -23.86 -25.90
N SER A 230 -45.86 -24.17 -25.18
CA SER A 230 -45.05 -25.43 -25.19
C SER A 230 -43.84 -25.29 -24.21
N ILE A 231 -43.30 -26.23 -23.39
CA ILE A 231 -43.53 -27.65 -23.01
C ILE A 231 -42.49 -28.73 -23.47
N ARG A 232 -41.33 -28.79 -22.76
CA ARG A 232 -40.55 -30.01 -22.31
C ARG A 232 -39.89 -30.97 -23.37
N PRO A 233 -39.07 -32.00 -23.00
CA PRO A 233 -38.43 -32.36 -21.71
C PRO A 233 -36.92 -32.78 -21.69
N SER A 234 -36.36 -32.78 -20.47
CA SER A 234 -35.22 -33.53 -19.85
C SER A 234 -34.32 -34.57 -20.57
N THR A 235 -33.02 -34.54 -20.24
CA THR A 235 -32.19 -35.61 -19.57
C THR A 235 -30.85 -34.96 -19.15
N THR A 236 -30.23 -35.13 -17.96
CA THR A 236 -29.90 -36.28 -17.09
C THR A 236 -28.67 -37.09 -17.52
N ALA A 237 -27.50 -36.78 -16.96
CA ALA A 237 -26.36 -37.71 -16.82
C ALA A 237 -25.46 -37.27 -15.65
N SER A 238 -25.10 -38.21 -14.76
CA SER A 238 -24.08 -38.04 -13.72
C SER A 238 -22.99 -39.09 -13.93
N THR A 239 -21.74 -38.78 -13.63
CA THR A 239 -20.66 -39.78 -13.58
C THR A 239 -19.61 -39.39 -12.55
N THR A 240 -19.38 -40.27 -11.58
CA THR A 240 -18.44 -40.08 -10.47
C THR A 240 -17.33 -41.13 -10.56
N ARG A 241 -16.05 -40.71 -10.56
CA ARG A 241 -14.89 -41.59 -10.28
C ARG A 241 -13.67 -40.76 -9.81
N PRO A 242 -12.61 -41.38 -9.24
CA PRO A 242 -12.44 -41.19 -7.80
C PRO A 242 -11.09 -40.61 -7.36
N ARG A 243 -11.09 -40.14 -6.10
CA ARG A 243 -9.95 -39.68 -5.30
C ARG A 243 -8.86 -40.75 -5.15
N THR A 244 -7.68 -40.51 -5.71
CA THR A 244 -6.45 -41.27 -5.42
C THR A 244 -5.71 -40.66 -4.23
N THR A 245 -5.57 -41.41 -3.14
CA THR A 245 -4.64 -41.09 -2.04
C THR A 245 -3.20 -41.40 -2.46
N SER A 246 -2.27 -40.50 -2.14
CA SER A 246 -0.83 -40.75 -2.21
C SER A 246 -0.18 -40.26 -0.92
N THR A 247 0.73 -41.06 -0.35
CA THR A 247 1.22 -40.89 1.02
C THR A 247 2.72 -41.15 1.08
N ARG A 248 3.51 -40.08 1.28
CA ARG A 248 4.90 -40.04 1.82
C ARG A 248 5.48 -38.62 1.62
N PRO A 249 6.55 -38.25 2.35
CA PRO A 249 6.82 -38.49 3.76
C PRO A 249 7.08 -37.19 4.54
N SER A 250 7.14 -37.26 5.86
CA SER A 250 7.65 -36.15 6.70
C SER A 250 9.16 -35.98 6.52
N THR A 251 9.61 -34.79 6.12
CA THR A 251 11.04 -34.41 6.13
C THR A 251 11.33 -33.41 7.24
N THR A 252 12.33 -33.72 8.04
CA THR A 252 12.81 -32.97 9.22
C THR A 252 13.00 -31.48 8.96
N SER A 253 12.50 -30.63 9.87
CA SER A 253 12.66 -29.18 9.82
C SER A 253 13.99 -28.73 10.44
N THR A 254 14.95 -28.32 9.61
CA THR A 254 16.03 -27.44 10.07
C THR A 254 15.46 -26.07 10.47
N PRO A 255 16.04 -25.37 11.47
CA PRO A 255 15.58 -24.03 11.85
C PRO A 255 15.62 -23.06 10.67
N ARG A 256 14.51 -22.38 10.39
CA ARG A 256 14.44 -21.38 9.31
C ARG A 256 15.21 -20.12 9.70
N GLU A 257 16.06 -19.65 8.80
CA GLU A 257 16.75 -18.38 8.94
C GLU A 257 15.75 -17.21 9.05
N VAL A 258 15.90 -16.36 10.06
CA VAL A 258 15.07 -15.17 10.25
C VAL A 258 15.45 -14.09 9.24
N VAL A 259 14.79 -14.12 8.09
CA VAL A 259 14.84 -13.06 7.05
C VAL A 259 13.58 -12.20 7.20
N ASN A 260 13.61 -11.30 8.18
CA ASN A 260 12.57 -10.28 8.34
C ASN A 260 12.54 -9.38 7.09
N ILE A 261 11.36 -8.90 6.69
CA ILE A 261 11.20 -7.94 5.59
C ILE A 261 10.51 -6.69 6.14
N ILE A 262 11.17 -5.52 6.06
CA ILE A 262 10.63 -4.20 6.39
C ILE A 262 10.01 -3.67 5.11
N GLN A 263 8.70 -3.46 5.15
CA GLN A 263 7.92 -3.57 3.93
C GLN A 263 7.82 -2.27 3.14
N ASN A 264 8.11 -1.13 3.77
CA ASN A 264 8.96 -0.10 3.17
C ASN A 264 9.48 0.93 4.19
N PRO A 265 10.74 1.37 4.04
CA PRO A 265 11.12 2.75 4.32
C PRO A 265 10.46 3.70 3.30
N GLU A 266 10.45 4.99 3.59
CA GLU A 266 10.05 6.01 2.62
C GLU A 266 11.12 6.13 1.50
N PRO A 267 10.87 6.85 0.38
CA PRO A 267 11.97 7.32 -0.46
C PRO A 267 12.83 8.22 0.43
N ILE A 268 14.03 7.74 0.79
CA ILE A 268 14.87 8.41 1.79
C ILE A 268 15.23 9.80 1.25
N ASP A 269 14.72 10.86 1.86
CA ASP A 269 15.03 12.24 1.45
C ASP A 269 16.28 12.79 2.15
N TYR A 270 16.66 12.19 3.28
CA TYR A 270 18.04 12.26 3.76
C TYR A 270 18.96 11.37 2.90
N MET A 271 20.23 11.74 2.82
CA MET A 271 21.28 10.86 2.29
C MET A 271 21.99 10.24 3.51
N PRO A 272 21.98 8.90 3.69
CA PRO A 272 22.53 8.26 4.88
C PRO A 272 23.99 8.63 5.11
N GLY A 273 24.39 8.71 6.38
CA GLY A 273 25.78 8.89 6.76
C GLY A 273 26.67 7.77 6.21
N ALA A 274 27.92 8.08 5.89
CA ALA A 274 28.89 7.08 5.48
C ALA A 274 29.54 6.48 6.73
N LEU A 275 29.39 5.18 6.96
CA LEU A 275 30.06 4.53 8.10
C LEU A 275 31.58 4.69 7.98
N SER A 276 32.19 5.35 8.96
CA SER A 276 33.60 5.75 9.02
C SER A 276 34.30 5.28 10.30
N ALA A 277 33.56 5.24 11.42
CA ALA A 277 33.96 4.74 12.73
C ALA A 277 32.75 4.15 13.50
N VAL A 278 32.98 3.50 14.64
CA VAL A 278 31.90 2.93 15.47
C VAL A 278 30.90 3.99 15.96
N GLY A 279 31.35 5.22 16.17
CA GLY A 279 30.52 6.34 16.62
C GLY A 279 29.39 6.73 15.65
N ASP A 280 29.48 6.36 14.37
CA ASP A 280 28.42 6.64 13.38
C ASP A 280 27.21 5.69 13.52
N LEU A 281 27.31 4.65 14.36
CA LEU A 281 26.26 3.64 14.59
C LEU A 281 25.31 4.04 15.71
N GLU A 282 24.65 5.19 15.55
CA GLU A 282 23.60 5.63 16.48
C GLU A 282 22.38 4.69 16.47
N CYS A 283 21.66 4.64 17.60
CA CYS A 283 20.52 3.72 17.75
C CYS A 283 19.32 4.12 16.89
N ASN A 284 18.81 3.18 16.09
CA ASN A 284 17.77 3.33 15.08
C ASN A 284 18.12 4.32 13.95
N THR A 285 19.40 4.71 13.82
CA THR A 285 19.92 5.54 12.73
C THR A 285 20.52 4.66 11.62
N ARG A 286 20.35 5.08 10.36
CA ARG A 286 20.94 4.37 9.19
C ARG A 286 22.18 5.04 8.65
N VAL A 287 23.20 4.23 8.46
CA VAL A 287 24.41 4.57 7.70
C VAL A 287 24.63 3.58 6.56
N TYR A 288 25.18 4.03 5.45
CA TYR A 288 25.59 3.14 4.36
C TYR A 288 27.05 2.70 4.55
N LEU A 289 27.40 1.56 3.94
CA LEU A 289 28.75 1.00 3.99
C LEU A 289 29.57 1.47 2.77
N PRO A 290 30.28 2.62 2.81
CA PRO A 290 30.92 3.22 1.64
C PRO A 290 31.95 2.32 0.94
N ASN A 291 32.57 1.38 1.67
CA ASN A 291 33.58 0.50 1.11
C ASN A 291 33.02 -0.84 0.59
N VAL A 292 31.71 -1.11 0.72
CA VAL A 292 31.07 -2.34 0.24
C VAL A 292 30.46 -2.09 -1.16
N VAL A 293 31.35 -2.04 -2.17
CA VAL A 293 31.01 -1.58 -3.53
C VAL A 293 30.64 -2.74 -4.46
N PHE A 294 29.41 -2.72 -4.99
CA PHE A 294 28.92 -3.72 -5.95
C PHE A 294 28.92 -3.22 -7.41
N LYS A 295 29.46 -4.03 -8.32
CA LYS A 295 29.30 -3.84 -9.77
C LYS A 295 27.85 -4.11 -10.22
N GLU A 296 27.55 -3.85 -11.48
CA GLU A 296 26.26 -4.19 -12.06
C GLU A 296 26.06 -5.72 -12.10
N ASN A 297 24.85 -6.20 -11.79
CA ASN A 297 24.47 -7.62 -11.67
C ASN A 297 25.30 -8.49 -10.69
N GLU A 298 26.36 -7.97 -10.06
CA GLU A 298 27.19 -8.71 -9.09
C GLU A 298 26.61 -8.68 -7.67
N THR A 299 26.72 -9.83 -6.99
CA THR A 299 26.38 -10.08 -5.57
C THR A 299 27.61 -10.11 -4.66
N LYS A 300 28.82 -10.20 -5.23
CA LYS A 300 30.10 -10.06 -4.52
C LYS A 300 30.46 -8.56 -4.50
N PHE A 301 30.89 -8.05 -3.36
CA PHE A 301 31.44 -6.70 -3.26
C PHE A 301 32.94 -6.71 -3.62
N SER A 302 33.40 -5.61 -4.23
CA SER A 302 34.80 -5.38 -4.58
C SER A 302 35.58 -4.77 -3.41
N GLY A 303 36.90 -4.62 -3.55
CA GLY A 303 37.72 -3.88 -2.56
C GLY A 303 37.83 -4.52 -1.18
N ARG A 304 37.84 -5.87 -1.10
CA ARG A 304 37.62 -6.67 0.13
C ARG A 304 38.31 -6.15 1.39
N VAL A 305 39.56 -5.71 1.34
CA VAL A 305 40.28 -5.17 2.52
C VAL A 305 39.55 -3.98 3.15
N LYS A 306 39.13 -3.00 2.34
CA LYS A 306 38.40 -1.83 2.83
C LYS A 306 36.97 -2.18 3.26
N ALA A 307 36.30 -3.07 2.53
CA ALA A 307 34.98 -3.57 2.89
C ALA A 307 34.99 -4.26 4.26
N ILE A 308 35.96 -5.14 4.52
CA ILE A 308 36.14 -5.85 5.79
C ILE A 308 36.43 -4.87 6.94
N GLN A 309 37.28 -3.85 6.74
CA GLN A 309 37.52 -2.84 7.78
C GLN A 309 36.26 -2.03 8.11
N ASN A 310 35.38 -1.80 7.14
CA ASN A 310 34.12 -1.08 7.34
C ASN A 310 33.06 -1.95 8.04
N ILE A 311 33.05 -3.26 7.76
CA ILE A 311 32.21 -4.26 8.44
C ILE A 311 32.63 -4.46 9.90
N ARG A 312 33.94 -4.37 10.22
CA ARG A 312 34.46 -4.52 11.59
C ARG A 312 33.83 -3.56 12.60
N TYR A 313 33.54 -2.31 12.23
CA TYR A 313 32.88 -1.37 13.14
C TYR A 313 31.49 -1.84 13.59
N VAL A 314 30.77 -2.55 12.73
CA VAL A 314 29.47 -3.17 13.08
C VAL A 314 29.65 -4.36 14.03
N VAL A 315 30.74 -5.13 13.89
CA VAL A 315 31.09 -6.22 14.82
C VAL A 315 31.48 -5.65 16.19
N GLU A 316 32.31 -4.62 16.22
CA GLU A 316 32.75 -3.91 17.43
C GLU A 316 31.57 -3.29 18.19
N TYR A 317 30.60 -2.72 17.47
CA TYR A 317 29.34 -2.24 18.02
C TYR A 317 28.53 -3.37 18.68
N VAL A 318 28.31 -4.49 17.97
CA VAL A 318 27.47 -5.61 18.48
C VAL A 318 28.14 -6.36 19.65
N ASN A 319 29.47 -6.29 19.75
CA ASN A 319 30.23 -6.80 20.90
C ASN A 319 30.15 -5.85 22.11
N THR A 320 30.21 -4.53 21.88
CA THR A 320 30.04 -3.50 22.93
C THR A 320 28.60 -3.51 23.48
N TYR A 321 27.60 -3.60 22.60
CA TYR A 321 26.19 -3.55 22.97
C TYR A 321 25.56 -4.95 22.87
N ALA A 322 25.68 -5.72 23.94
CA ALA A 322 25.26 -7.13 23.99
C ALA A 322 23.79 -7.39 23.63
N GLU A 323 22.87 -6.44 23.86
CA GLU A 323 21.46 -6.53 23.46
C GLU A 323 21.15 -6.02 22.04
N ALA A 324 22.12 -5.38 21.37
CA ALA A 324 21.89 -4.79 20.06
C ALA A 324 21.56 -5.85 18.99
N ARG A 325 20.58 -5.51 18.15
CA ARG A 325 20.21 -6.23 16.94
C ARG A 325 20.60 -5.37 15.73
N ILE A 326 20.85 -5.99 14.58
CA ILE A 326 21.27 -5.29 13.36
C ILE A 326 20.26 -5.55 12.25
N ASN A 327 19.84 -4.45 11.61
CA ASN A 327 19.04 -4.45 10.41
C ASN A 327 19.95 -4.11 9.21
N LEU A 328 19.99 -4.97 8.19
CA LEU A 328 20.73 -4.73 6.94
C LEU A 328 19.78 -4.48 5.77
N TYR A 329 20.02 -3.45 4.95
CA TYR A 329 19.17 -3.08 3.83
C TYR A 329 19.93 -3.13 2.50
N GLY A 330 19.48 -3.97 1.57
CA GLY A 330 20.07 -4.12 0.25
C GLY A 330 19.39 -3.29 -0.83
N HIS A 331 20.17 -2.71 -1.73
CA HIS A 331 19.69 -1.86 -2.84
C HIS A 331 20.36 -2.20 -4.19
N THR A 332 19.70 -1.83 -5.28
CA THR A 332 20.26 -1.86 -6.63
C THR A 332 20.10 -0.51 -7.32
N ASP A 333 20.60 -0.43 -8.55
CA ASP A 333 20.24 0.66 -9.46
C ASP A 333 18.74 0.62 -9.81
N ILE A 334 18.23 1.74 -10.33
CA ILE A 334 16.81 1.86 -10.73
C ILE A 334 16.50 1.13 -12.04
N HIS A 335 17.51 0.99 -12.91
CA HIS A 335 17.38 0.39 -14.23
C HIS A 335 17.38 -1.15 -14.17
N GLY A 336 16.90 -1.79 -15.23
CA GLY A 336 16.81 -3.24 -15.32
C GLY A 336 15.43 -3.79 -14.93
N ASN A 337 15.36 -5.09 -14.64
CA ASN A 337 14.10 -5.76 -14.33
C ASN A 337 13.79 -5.68 -12.82
N PRO A 338 12.64 -5.12 -12.39
CA PRO A 338 12.35 -4.92 -10.96
C PRO A 338 12.38 -6.18 -10.09
N ARG A 339 12.05 -7.37 -10.64
CA ARG A 339 12.14 -8.63 -9.88
C ARG A 339 13.59 -9.05 -9.70
N LYS A 340 14.37 -9.10 -10.78
CA LYS A 340 15.82 -9.38 -10.73
C LYS A 340 16.54 -8.40 -9.80
N ASN A 341 16.14 -7.13 -9.79
CA ASN A 341 16.69 -6.12 -8.89
C ASN A 341 16.36 -6.41 -7.43
N LEU A 342 15.12 -6.82 -7.12
CA LEU A 342 14.74 -7.23 -5.77
C LEU A 342 15.57 -8.44 -5.28
N ASP A 343 15.70 -9.48 -6.10
CA ASP A 343 16.54 -10.65 -5.81
C ASP A 343 18.03 -10.25 -5.62
N LEU A 344 18.57 -9.43 -6.53
CA LEU A 344 19.95 -8.93 -6.48
C LEU A 344 20.23 -8.08 -5.23
N SER A 345 19.28 -7.26 -4.78
CA SER A 345 19.43 -6.52 -3.52
C SER A 345 19.46 -7.44 -2.30
N ARG A 346 18.66 -8.51 -2.28
CA ARG A 346 18.65 -9.50 -1.20
C ARG A 346 20.00 -10.18 -1.07
N GLU A 347 20.55 -10.66 -2.19
CA GLU A 347 21.85 -11.33 -2.22
C GLU A 347 23.01 -10.45 -1.74
N ARG A 348 22.93 -9.12 -1.95
CA ARG A 348 23.93 -8.16 -1.47
C ARG A 348 23.89 -7.98 0.05
N ALA A 349 22.70 -7.84 0.63
CA ALA A 349 22.55 -7.80 2.08
C ALA A 349 22.94 -9.15 2.72
N LEU A 350 22.62 -10.28 2.07
CA LEU A 350 23.09 -11.62 2.49
C LEU A 350 24.61 -11.82 2.35
N ALA A 351 25.28 -11.11 1.43
CA ALA A 351 26.75 -11.09 1.37
C ALA A 351 27.37 -10.40 2.60
N VAL A 352 26.79 -9.27 3.04
CA VAL A 352 27.22 -8.57 4.27
C VAL A 352 26.89 -9.38 5.52
N LYS A 353 25.69 -9.97 5.61
CA LYS A 353 25.32 -10.87 6.73
C LYS A 353 26.30 -12.02 6.90
N ARG A 354 26.74 -12.66 5.79
CA ARG A 354 27.71 -13.75 5.85
C ARG A 354 29.05 -13.33 6.44
N GLU A 355 29.60 -12.18 6.06
CA GLU A 355 30.88 -11.72 6.63
C GLU A 355 30.73 -11.31 8.12
N LEU A 356 29.59 -10.74 8.54
CA LEU A 356 29.31 -10.49 9.96
C LEU A 356 29.27 -11.80 10.77
N VAL A 357 28.61 -12.84 10.25
CA VAL A 357 28.57 -14.18 10.88
C VAL A 357 29.95 -14.84 10.89
N ASN A 358 30.74 -14.70 9.82
CA ASN A 358 32.14 -15.16 9.77
C ASN A 358 33.02 -14.47 10.84
N MET A 359 32.68 -13.26 11.24
CA MET A 359 33.35 -12.51 12.33
C MET A 359 32.74 -12.75 13.72
N GLY A 360 31.86 -13.75 13.86
CA GLY A 360 31.29 -14.18 15.15
C GLY A 360 29.96 -13.53 15.54
N VAL A 361 29.38 -12.65 14.72
CA VAL A 361 28.07 -12.05 15.05
C VAL A 361 26.97 -13.09 14.93
N ASN A 362 26.23 -13.31 16.02
CA ASN A 362 25.13 -14.27 16.07
C ASN A 362 24.08 -13.99 14.97
N PRO A 363 23.77 -14.94 14.06
CA PRO A 363 22.86 -14.71 12.94
C PRO A 363 21.44 -14.34 13.36
N ASN A 364 21.00 -14.70 14.57
CA ASN A 364 19.69 -14.35 15.11
C ASN A 364 19.59 -12.88 15.56
N LYS A 365 20.72 -12.16 15.63
CA LYS A 365 20.75 -10.69 15.77
C LYS A 365 20.59 -9.95 14.44
N ILE A 366 20.77 -10.60 13.28
CA ILE A 366 20.86 -9.93 11.96
C ILE A 366 19.62 -10.18 11.09
N SER A 367 18.80 -9.14 10.92
CA SER A 367 17.69 -9.09 9.95
C SER A 367 18.18 -8.62 8.57
N VAL A 368 17.56 -9.10 7.47
CA VAL A 368 17.98 -8.78 6.10
C VAL A 368 16.80 -8.34 5.21
N PHE A 369 16.86 -7.07 4.83
CA PHE A 369 15.87 -6.32 4.09
C PHE A 369 16.39 -5.95 2.69
N PHE A 370 15.50 -5.74 1.72
CA PHE A 370 15.90 -5.56 0.33
C PHE A 370 14.79 -4.90 -0.51
N PHE A 371 15.18 -3.97 -1.38
CA PHE A 371 14.25 -3.06 -2.10
C PHE A 371 14.45 -2.99 -3.62
N GLY A 372 15.47 -3.67 -4.14
CA GLY A 372 15.94 -3.48 -5.51
C GLY A 372 16.21 -2.01 -5.81
N GLY A 373 15.65 -1.54 -6.92
CA GLY A 373 15.76 -0.14 -7.36
C GLY A 373 14.68 0.79 -6.81
N SER A 374 13.82 0.36 -5.87
CA SER A 374 12.68 1.20 -5.42
C SER A 374 13.09 2.33 -4.46
N GLN A 375 14.36 2.40 -4.06
CA GLN A 375 14.91 3.40 -3.14
C GLN A 375 16.26 3.96 -3.64
N PRO A 376 16.25 4.73 -4.73
CA PRO A 376 17.40 5.54 -5.11
C PRO A 376 17.65 6.64 -4.08
N LEU A 377 18.91 7.02 -3.92
CA LEU A 377 19.30 8.18 -3.13
C LEU A 377 18.82 9.48 -3.80
N PRO A 378 18.55 10.59 -3.06
CA PRO A 378 18.05 11.85 -3.64
C PRO A 378 18.90 12.39 -4.80
N LYS A 379 20.23 12.33 -4.64
CA LYS A 379 21.22 12.75 -5.66
C LYS A 379 21.31 11.82 -6.87
N TYR A 380 20.77 10.60 -6.76
CA TYR A 380 20.86 9.53 -7.76
C TYR A 380 19.48 8.97 -8.15
N ARG A 381 18.43 9.82 -8.06
CA ARG A 381 17.02 9.50 -8.42
C ARG A 381 16.86 9.01 -9.87
N ASN A 382 17.79 9.37 -10.76
CA ASN A 382 17.84 8.96 -12.17
C ASN A 382 18.78 7.77 -12.44
N GLY A 383 19.27 7.09 -11.39
CA GLY A 383 20.22 5.97 -11.48
C GLY A 383 21.64 6.36 -11.05
N GLY A 384 22.51 5.36 -10.92
CA GLY A 384 23.93 5.52 -10.63
C GLY A 384 24.48 4.56 -9.57
N GLY A 385 25.80 4.38 -9.60
CA GLY A 385 26.50 3.38 -8.77
C GLY A 385 26.28 3.48 -7.26
N ALA A 386 26.04 4.68 -6.73
CA ALA A 386 25.73 4.89 -5.31
C ALA A 386 24.40 4.25 -4.86
N ASN A 387 23.48 3.96 -5.79
CA ASN A 387 22.26 3.20 -5.48
C ASN A 387 22.56 1.71 -5.19
N ARG A 388 23.67 1.16 -5.67
CA ARG A 388 24.09 -0.24 -5.49
C ARG A 388 24.81 -0.45 -4.16
N ARG A 389 24.12 -0.14 -3.05
CA ARG A 389 24.64 -0.07 -1.68
C ARG A 389 24.03 -1.13 -0.75
N VAL A 390 24.64 -1.26 0.43
CA VAL A 390 23.99 -1.83 1.62
C VAL A 390 24.02 -0.78 2.74
N GLU A 391 22.89 -0.62 3.44
CA GLU A 391 22.76 0.19 4.66
C GLU A 391 22.68 -0.71 5.90
N VAL A 392 23.06 -0.16 7.05
CA VAL A 392 23.01 -0.81 8.37
C VAL A 392 22.32 0.11 9.38
N GLU A 393 21.51 -0.47 10.26
CA GLU A 393 20.78 0.20 11.33
C GLU A 393 20.87 -0.64 12.62
N PRO A 394 21.47 -0.11 13.70
CA PRO A 394 21.38 -0.72 15.02
C PRO A 394 19.97 -0.58 15.58
N ILE A 395 19.39 -1.68 16.06
CA ILE A 395 18.11 -1.68 16.79
C ILE A 395 18.39 -2.00 18.24
N CYS A 396 18.03 -1.08 19.12
CA CYS A 396 18.12 -1.25 20.57
C CYS A 396 16.71 -1.42 21.15
N SER A 397 16.57 -2.33 22.11
CA SER A 397 15.33 -2.46 22.88
C SER A 397 15.21 -1.26 23.82
N ASN A 398 14.16 -0.46 23.68
CA ASN A 398 13.86 0.58 24.67
C ASN A 398 13.64 -0.06 26.05
N LYS A 399 14.49 0.29 27.01
CA LYS A 399 14.09 0.25 28.42
C LYS A 399 13.29 1.52 28.68
N ASN A 400 11.98 1.35 28.91
CA ASN A 400 11.19 2.32 29.67
C ASN A 400 11.59 2.23 31.15
#